data_AF-A0A382PCQ8-F1
#
_entry.id   AF-A0A382PCQ8-F1
#
_cell.length_a   1.000
_cell.length_b   1.000
_cell.length_c   1.000
_cell.angle_alpha   90.00
_cell.angle_beta   90.00
_cell.angle_gamma   90.00
#
_symmetry.space_group_name_H-M   'P 1'
#
loop_
_entity.id
_entity.type
_entity.pdbx_description
1 polymer ?
#
loop_
_entity_poly.entity_id
_entity_poly.type
_entity_poly.pdbx_seq_one_letter_code
_entity_poly.pdbx_strand_id
1 'polypeptide(L)'
;MLLYSFLMADDSWMVYDDSSVGSVFIYVDSASLVWMYDNVESDSMHVANIHYQNSFIDETVENVGFRLRGNTSRVSQKKSFKLDFNHFVPGRDFYDVEKINLNGEHNDVSIIRSKLAWDLFESIGMTASRANHVEVYINESYYGLYISVEHIDDTFLSKRFQDDSGNLWRCLWPADLTYRGPDPEDYHPWIDDERPYDLKTNED
;
A
#
# COMPACT_ATOMS: atom_id res chain seq x y z
N MET A 1 -25.61 14.75 29.84
CA MET A 1 -25.31 15.23 28.48
C MET A 1 -24.27 14.26 27.91
N LEU A 2 -24.74 13.21 27.23
CA LEU A 2 -23.87 12.24 26.56
C LEU A 2 -23.42 12.88 25.25
N LEU A 3 -22.13 13.23 25.17
CA LEU A 3 -21.49 13.59 23.91
C LEU A 3 -21.44 12.32 23.07
N TYR A 4 -22.35 12.22 22.10
CA TYR A 4 -22.15 11.37 20.93
C TYR A 4 -20.93 11.92 20.20
N SER A 5 -19.77 11.31 20.40
CA SER A 5 -18.71 11.38 19.40
C SER A 5 -19.27 10.72 18.15
N PHE A 6 -19.43 11.47 17.08
CA PHE A 6 -19.59 10.90 15.74
C PHE A 6 -18.33 10.06 15.48
N LEU A 7 -18.37 8.77 15.81
CA LEU A 7 -17.56 7.77 15.12
C LEU A 7 -18.06 7.81 13.68
N MET A 8 -17.35 8.51 12.80
CA MET A 8 -17.48 8.21 11.38
C MET A 8 -17.21 6.72 11.25
N ALA A 9 -18.15 5.98 10.65
CA ALA A 9 -17.95 4.58 10.41
C ALA A 9 -16.72 4.46 9.50
N ASP A 10 -15.69 3.74 9.96
CA ASP A 10 -14.55 3.39 9.11
C ASP A 10 -15.07 2.37 8.09
N ASP A 11 -15.16 2.77 6.83
CA ASP A 11 -15.64 1.94 5.73
C ASP A 11 -14.49 1.21 5.02
N SER A 12 -13.25 1.38 5.47
CA SER A 12 -12.08 0.72 4.86
C SER A 12 -12.10 -0.80 4.95
N TRP A 13 -12.90 -1.39 5.83
CA TRP A 13 -13.12 -2.84 5.85
C TRP A 13 -13.70 -3.34 4.52
N MET A 14 -14.48 -2.52 3.80
CA MET A 14 -15.08 -2.89 2.51
C MET A 14 -14.01 -3.14 1.44
N VAL A 15 -12.87 -2.43 1.49
CA VAL A 15 -11.74 -2.60 0.56
C VAL A 15 -11.03 -3.93 0.79
N TYR A 16 -10.99 -4.41 2.04
CA TYR A 16 -10.26 -5.61 2.43
C TYR A 16 -11.16 -6.80 2.75
N ASP A 17 -12.45 -6.74 2.42
CA ASP A 17 -13.31 -7.92 2.45
C ASP A 17 -12.69 -9.02 1.58
N ASP A 18 -12.57 -10.21 2.16
CA ASP A 18 -11.99 -11.39 1.52
C ASP A 18 -13.01 -12.53 1.38
N SER A 19 -14.30 -12.23 1.57
CA SER A 19 -15.40 -13.19 1.35
C SER A 19 -15.59 -13.57 -0.12
N SER A 20 -15.11 -12.70 -1.02
CA SER A 20 -15.14 -12.86 -2.47
C SER A 20 -13.88 -12.23 -3.09
N VAL A 21 -13.51 -12.66 -4.29
CA VAL A 21 -12.43 -12.02 -5.04
C VAL A 21 -13.00 -10.81 -5.77
N GLY A 22 -12.50 -9.62 -5.43
CA GLY A 22 -12.82 -8.39 -6.15
C GLY A 22 -11.97 -8.22 -7.41
N SER A 23 -12.27 -7.18 -8.19
CA SER A 23 -11.54 -6.80 -9.40
C SER A 23 -11.16 -5.33 -9.34
N VAL A 24 -9.94 -5.03 -9.80
CA VAL A 24 -9.41 -3.66 -9.94
C VAL A 24 -9.05 -3.44 -11.40
N PHE A 25 -9.81 -2.57 -12.06
CA PHE A 25 -9.58 -2.16 -13.44
C PHE A 25 -8.83 -0.82 -13.45
N ILE A 26 -7.65 -0.81 -14.04
CA ILE A 26 -6.75 0.33 -14.11
C ILE A 26 -6.71 0.83 -15.54
N TYR A 27 -7.19 2.06 -15.76
CA TYR A 27 -7.14 2.74 -17.04
C TYR A 27 -6.06 3.80 -17.00
N VAL A 28 -5.00 3.60 -17.77
CA VAL A 28 -3.82 4.48 -17.80
C VAL A 28 -3.43 4.76 -19.24
N ASP A 29 -2.89 5.95 -19.50
CA ASP A 29 -2.30 6.26 -20.79
C ASP A 29 -1.22 5.23 -21.17
N SER A 30 -1.32 4.68 -22.38
CA SER A 30 -0.43 3.61 -22.84
C SER A 30 1.03 4.04 -22.90
N ALA A 31 1.32 5.32 -23.22
CA ALA A 31 2.69 5.82 -23.23
C ALA A 31 3.26 5.91 -21.80
N SER A 32 2.43 6.30 -20.83
CA SER A 32 2.78 6.25 -19.40
C SER A 32 3.05 4.82 -18.92
N LEU A 33 2.24 3.84 -19.34
CA LEU A 33 2.46 2.43 -19.01
C LEU A 33 3.78 1.91 -19.59
N VAL A 34 4.06 2.20 -20.87
CA VAL A 34 5.35 1.86 -21.49
C VAL A 34 6.51 2.51 -20.75
N TRP A 35 6.40 3.81 -20.45
CA TRP A 35 7.43 4.52 -19.71
C TRP A 35 7.71 3.90 -18.35
N MET A 36 6.68 3.51 -17.59
CA MET A 36 6.86 2.83 -16.30
C MET A 36 7.63 1.51 -16.45
N TYR A 37 7.37 0.76 -17.53
CA TYR A 37 8.03 -0.53 -17.79
C TYR A 37 9.46 -0.35 -18.31
N ASP A 38 9.77 0.77 -18.95
CA ASP A 38 11.12 1.13 -19.37
C ASP A 38 11.95 1.75 -18.22
N ASN A 39 11.29 2.31 -17.20
CA ASN A 39 11.91 3.00 -16.06
C ASN A 39 11.55 2.31 -14.74
N VAL A 40 11.83 1.01 -14.66
CA VAL A 40 11.33 0.14 -13.59
C VAL A 40 11.75 0.54 -12.19
N GLU A 41 12.80 1.34 -11.99
CA GLU A 41 13.25 1.83 -10.67
C GLU A 41 12.61 3.17 -10.27
N SER A 42 11.84 3.81 -11.14
CA SER A 42 11.24 5.11 -10.85
C SER A 42 10.08 5.03 -9.85
N ASP A 43 10.01 6.00 -8.95
CA ASP A 43 8.85 6.24 -8.07
C ASP A 43 7.86 7.28 -8.63
N SER A 44 8.02 7.70 -9.89
CA SER A 44 7.09 8.65 -10.54
C SER A 44 5.67 8.11 -10.60
N MET A 45 4.69 8.94 -10.22
CA MET A 45 3.27 8.63 -10.34
C MET A 45 2.74 9.05 -11.69
N HIS A 46 1.93 8.18 -12.27
CA HIS A 46 1.18 8.45 -13.50
C HIS A 46 -0.30 8.48 -13.19
N VAL A 47 -1.03 9.36 -13.87
CA VAL A 47 -2.48 9.49 -13.72
C VAL A 47 -3.16 8.24 -14.28
N ALA A 48 -4.05 7.64 -13.50
CA ALA A 48 -4.92 6.55 -13.92
C ALA A 48 -6.35 6.73 -13.37
N ASN A 49 -7.33 6.14 -14.05
CA ASN A 49 -8.68 5.97 -13.52
C ASN A 49 -8.84 4.53 -13.03
N ILE A 50 -9.39 4.35 -11.84
CA ILE A 50 -9.51 3.04 -11.19
C ILE A 50 -10.98 2.72 -11.02
N HIS A 51 -11.45 1.65 -11.67
CA HIS A 51 -12.74 1.05 -11.34
C HIS A 51 -12.49 -0.12 -10.38
N TYR A 52 -13.03 -0.01 -9.17
CA TYR A 52 -12.91 -1.01 -8.13
C TYR A 52 -14.25 -1.70 -7.94
N GLN A 53 -14.25 -3.04 -7.99
CA GLN A 53 -15.47 -3.83 -7.88
C GLN A 53 -15.29 -4.99 -6.91
N ASN A 54 -16.16 -5.11 -5.91
CA ASN A 54 -16.31 -6.29 -5.07
C ASN A 54 -17.77 -6.41 -4.59
N SER A 55 -18.03 -7.18 -3.52
CA SER A 55 -19.38 -7.36 -2.99
C SER A 55 -20.02 -6.09 -2.37
N PHE A 56 -19.21 -5.07 -2.07
CA PHE A 56 -19.63 -3.84 -1.38
C PHE A 56 -19.38 -2.56 -2.20
N ILE A 57 -18.42 -2.59 -3.11
CA ILE A 57 -17.94 -1.45 -3.87
C ILE A 57 -18.13 -1.72 -5.37
N ASP A 58 -18.65 -0.75 -6.10
CA ASP A 58 -18.68 -0.72 -7.57
C ASP A 58 -18.56 0.75 -8.02
N GLU A 59 -17.33 1.25 -8.05
CA GLU A 59 -17.05 2.68 -8.22
C GLU A 59 -15.81 2.95 -9.08
N THR A 60 -15.90 3.99 -9.90
CA THR A 60 -14.76 4.53 -10.65
C THR A 60 -14.24 5.80 -9.99
N VAL A 61 -12.95 5.80 -9.66
CA VAL A 61 -12.21 6.94 -9.11
C VAL A 61 -11.24 7.45 -10.17
N GLU A 62 -11.39 8.71 -10.57
CA GLU A 62 -10.51 9.35 -11.56
C GLU A 62 -9.27 9.97 -10.91
N ASN A 63 -8.22 10.23 -11.69
CA ASN A 63 -7.02 10.94 -11.22
C ASN A 63 -6.33 10.28 -10.01
N VAL A 64 -6.17 8.96 -10.04
CA VAL A 64 -5.44 8.20 -9.03
C VAL A 64 -3.97 8.10 -9.44
N GLY A 65 -3.06 8.27 -8.48
CA GLY A 65 -1.64 8.01 -8.66
C GLY A 65 -1.39 6.52 -8.87
N PHE A 66 -0.79 6.16 -9.99
CA PHE A 66 -0.47 4.78 -10.34
C PHE A 66 1.02 4.65 -10.68
N ARG A 67 1.69 3.68 -10.05
CA ARG A 67 3.09 3.36 -10.34
C ARG A 67 3.46 1.92 -10.03
N LEU A 68 4.64 1.50 -10.49
CA LEU A 68 5.31 0.30 -10.00
C LEU A 68 5.73 0.44 -8.54
N ARG A 69 5.72 -0.68 -7.79
CA ARG A 69 6.18 -0.73 -6.40
C ARG A 69 7.10 -1.91 -6.08
N GLY A 70 7.79 -1.73 -4.96
CA GLY A 70 8.72 -2.67 -4.36
C GLY A 70 10.16 -2.35 -4.76
N ASN A 71 11.07 -3.28 -4.46
CA ASN A 71 12.47 -3.19 -4.84
C ASN A 71 12.71 -4.24 -5.94
N THR A 72 13.10 -5.45 -5.57
CA THR A 72 13.33 -6.55 -6.54
C THR A 72 12.09 -6.95 -7.34
N SER A 73 10.86 -6.71 -6.84
CA SER A 73 9.62 -6.99 -7.57
C SER A 73 9.41 -6.11 -8.81
N ARG A 74 10.13 -4.99 -8.91
CA ARG A 74 10.05 -4.07 -10.05
C ARG A 74 10.62 -4.68 -11.32
N VAL A 75 11.57 -5.61 -11.23
CA VAL A 75 12.15 -6.29 -12.39
C VAL A 75 11.45 -7.60 -12.74
N SER A 76 10.58 -8.12 -11.87
CA SER A 76 9.85 -9.38 -12.06
C SER A 76 8.90 -9.34 -13.26
N GLN A 77 8.65 -10.48 -13.91
CA GLN A 77 7.70 -10.52 -15.03
C GLN A 77 6.31 -10.04 -14.62
N LYS A 78 5.85 -10.46 -13.43
CA LYS A 78 4.63 -9.97 -12.80
C LYS A 78 4.98 -8.86 -11.81
N LYS A 79 4.76 -7.62 -12.22
CA LYS A 79 5.05 -6.42 -11.43
C LYS A 79 4.11 -6.32 -10.23
N SER A 80 4.45 -5.43 -9.30
CA SER A 80 3.53 -4.98 -8.25
C SER A 80 3.26 -3.49 -8.46
N PHE A 81 2.08 -3.04 -8.07
CA PHE A 81 1.64 -1.66 -8.29
C PHE A 81 1.23 -0.97 -6.99
N LYS A 82 1.29 0.36 -6.97
CA LYS A 82 0.70 1.21 -5.93
C LYS A 82 -0.38 2.06 -6.56
N LEU A 83 -1.51 2.16 -5.87
CA LEU A 83 -2.57 3.13 -6.09
C LEU A 83 -2.52 4.17 -4.97
N ASP A 84 -2.54 5.44 -5.33
CA ASP A 84 -2.51 6.57 -4.42
C ASP A 84 -3.64 7.54 -4.77
N PHE A 85 -4.73 7.45 -4.00
CA PHE A 85 -5.97 8.20 -4.26
C PHE A 85 -5.82 9.69 -3.90
N ASN A 86 -4.85 10.01 -3.04
CA ASN A 86 -4.59 11.35 -2.53
C ASN A 86 -3.54 12.11 -3.40
N HIS A 87 -2.74 11.41 -4.22
CA HIS A 87 -1.61 12.00 -4.94
C HIS A 87 -1.93 13.21 -5.83
N PHE A 88 -2.95 13.10 -6.70
CA PHE A 88 -3.35 14.18 -7.62
C PHE A 88 -4.57 14.96 -7.15
N VAL A 89 -5.26 14.47 -6.13
CA VAL A 89 -6.46 15.10 -5.53
C VAL A 89 -6.25 15.13 -4.01
N PRO A 90 -5.65 16.20 -3.46
CA PRO A 90 -5.32 16.29 -2.05
C PRO A 90 -6.55 16.14 -1.13
N GLY A 91 -6.40 15.34 -0.07
CA GLY A 91 -7.43 15.08 0.94
C GLY A 91 -8.52 14.09 0.49
N ARG A 92 -8.32 13.35 -0.61
CA ARG A 92 -9.25 12.31 -1.03
C ARG A 92 -8.83 10.94 -0.49
N ASP A 93 -9.77 10.32 0.20
CA ASP A 93 -9.73 8.91 0.58
C ASP A 93 -10.64 8.08 -0.32
N PHE A 94 -10.28 6.80 -0.46
CA PHE A 94 -11.12 5.78 -1.08
C PHE A 94 -11.58 4.82 0.01
N TYR A 95 -12.82 4.95 0.49
CA TYR A 95 -13.33 4.18 1.64
C TYR A 95 -12.37 4.26 2.84
N ASP A 96 -12.02 5.49 3.24
CA ASP A 96 -11.08 5.80 4.34
C ASP A 96 -9.66 5.21 4.17
N VAL A 97 -9.22 4.88 2.96
CA VAL A 97 -7.79 4.62 2.68
C VAL A 97 -7.24 5.57 1.64
N GLU A 98 -6.05 6.09 1.89
CA GLU A 98 -5.36 6.95 0.91
C GLU A 98 -4.68 6.14 -0.20
N LYS A 99 -4.20 4.94 0.15
CA LYS A 99 -3.27 4.17 -0.68
C LYS A 99 -3.57 2.68 -0.60
N ILE A 100 -3.50 2.02 -1.76
CA ILE A 100 -3.60 0.55 -1.88
C ILE A 100 -2.36 0.02 -2.57
N ASN A 101 -1.87 -1.10 -2.06
CA ASN A 101 -0.72 -1.80 -2.59
C ASN A 101 -1.17 -3.10 -3.29
N LEU A 102 -0.95 -3.22 -4.59
CA LEU A 102 -1.27 -4.43 -5.36
C LEU A 102 -0.01 -5.28 -5.57
N ASN A 103 0.13 -6.36 -4.81
CA ASN A 103 1.27 -7.26 -4.87
C ASN A 103 1.07 -8.39 -5.87
N GLY A 104 1.99 -8.49 -6.83
CA GLY A 104 1.99 -9.58 -7.81
C GLY A 104 2.45 -10.93 -7.25
N GLU A 105 3.08 -10.92 -6.07
CA GLU A 105 3.57 -12.11 -5.34
C GLU A 105 4.45 -13.05 -6.19
N HIS A 106 5.27 -12.47 -7.07
CA HIS A 106 6.04 -13.22 -8.09
C HIS A 106 6.95 -14.34 -7.57
N ASN A 107 7.44 -14.24 -6.32
CA ASN A 107 8.27 -15.28 -5.69
C ASN A 107 7.47 -16.26 -4.84
N ASP A 108 6.15 -16.06 -4.70
CA ASP A 108 5.27 -16.96 -3.99
C ASP A 108 4.34 -17.68 -4.97
N VAL A 109 4.69 -18.92 -5.32
CA VAL A 109 3.88 -19.80 -6.17
C VAL A 109 2.45 -19.98 -5.64
N SER A 110 2.25 -19.87 -4.32
CA SER A 110 0.94 -20.02 -3.70
C SER A 110 0.12 -18.73 -3.64
N ILE A 111 0.72 -17.55 -3.83
CA ILE A 111 0.08 -16.23 -3.72
C ILE A 111 -0.74 -16.11 -2.43
N ILE A 112 -0.27 -16.65 -1.30
CA ILE A 112 -0.99 -16.58 -0.02
C ILE A 112 -0.11 -16.29 1.18
N ARG A 113 1.23 -16.42 1.06
CA ARG A 113 2.11 -16.36 2.24
C ARG A 113 2.04 -15.02 2.94
N SER A 114 2.01 -13.92 2.20
CA SER A 114 1.95 -12.57 2.78
C SER A 114 0.60 -12.31 3.46
N LYS A 115 -0.53 -12.59 2.79
CA LYS A 115 -1.86 -12.50 3.43
C LYS A 115 -1.96 -13.37 4.67
N LEU A 116 -1.58 -14.65 4.59
CA LEU A 116 -1.63 -15.56 5.72
C LEU A 116 -0.78 -15.07 6.90
N ALA A 117 0.39 -14.48 6.63
CA ALA A 117 1.22 -13.90 7.67
C ALA A 117 0.53 -12.72 8.35
N TRP A 118 -0.08 -11.82 7.58
CA TRP A 118 -0.83 -10.68 8.13
C TRP A 118 -2.02 -11.13 8.97
N ASP A 119 -2.84 -12.05 8.46
CA ASP A 119 -3.99 -12.62 9.17
C ASP A 119 -3.54 -13.32 10.47
N LEU A 120 -2.39 -14.02 10.43
CA LEU A 120 -1.82 -14.65 11.63
C LEU A 120 -1.38 -13.62 12.66
N PHE A 121 -0.68 -12.56 12.25
CA PHE A 121 -0.27 -11.48 13.16
C PHE A 121 -1.49 -10.82 13.81
N GLU A 122 -2.52 -10.51 13.03
CA GLU A 122 -3.77 -9.96 13.56
C GLU A 122 -4.45 -10.93 14.54
N SER A 123 -4.52 -12.23 14.22
CA SER A 123 -5.16 -13.25 15.07
C SER A 123 -4.52 -13.41 16.45
N ILE A 124 -3.23 -13.06 16.57
CA ILE A 124 -2.49 -13.09 17.84
C ILE A 124 -2.43 -11.72 18.53
N GLY A 125 -3.20 -10.74 18.04
CA GLY A 125 -3.33 -9.41 18.62
C GLY A 125 -2.22 -8.44 18.25
N MET A 126 -1.45 -8.70 17.19
CA MET A 126 -0.47 -7.75 16.65
C MET A 126 -1.13 -6.81 15.66
N THR A 127 -0.71 -5.55 15.67
CA THR A 127 -1.08 -4.58 14.64
C THR A 127 -0.52 -5.03 13.29
N ALA A 128 -1.41 -5.34 12.34
CA ALA A 128 -1.05 -5.85 11.02
C ALA A 128 -1.87 -5.15 9.91
N SER A 129 -1.32 -5.11 8.71
CA SER A 129 -2.04 -4.69 7.50
C SER A 129 -3.14 -5.68 7.17
N ARG A 130 -4.32 -5.18 6.78
CA ARG A 130 -5.33 -6.05 6.15
C ARG A 130 -4.91 -6.39 4.73
N ALA A 131 -5.35 -7.56 4.25
CA ALA A 131 -5.06 -8.00 2.89
C ALA A 131 -6.15 -8.92 2.33
N ASN A 132 -6.46 -8.77 1.04
CA ASN A 132 -7.37 -9.63 0.30
C ASN A 132 -6.85 -9.91 -1.13
N HIS A 133 -7.45 -10.89 -1.79
CA HIS A 133 -7.14 -11.22 -3.18
C HIS A 133 -8.01 -10.41 -4.14
N VAL A 134 -7.40 -9.86 -5.19
CA VAL A 134 -8.10 -9.12 -6.24
C VAL A 134 -7.58 -9.51 -7.62
N GLU A 135 -8.46 -9.57 -8.60
CA GLU A 135 -8.09 -9.64 -10.01
C GLU A 135 -7.67 -8.25 -10.50
N VAL A 136 -6.54 -8.15 -11.19
CA VAL A 136 -6.07 -6.86 -11.73
C VAL A 136 -6.18 -6.87 -13.24
N TYR A 137 -6.76 -5.80 -13.78
CA TYR A 137 -6.84 -5.51 -15.20
C TYR A 137 -6.16 -4.17 -15.46
N ILE A 138 -5.35 -4.07 -16.51
CA ILE A 138 -4.77 -2.79 -16.96
C ILE A 138 -5.10 -2.62 -18.44
N ASN A 139 -5.78 -1.53 -18.78
CA ASN A 139 -6.28 -1.27 -20.13
C ASN A 139 -6.97 -2.50 -20.74
N GLU A 140 -7.96 -3.03 -20.00
CA GLU A 140 -8.79 -4.20 -20.35
C GLU A 140 -8.04 -5.55 -20.41
N SER A 141 -6.72 -5.56 -20.30
CA SER A 141 -5.92 -6.78 -20.27
C SER A 141 -5.86 -7.35 -18.86
N TYR A 142 -6.07 -8.66 -18.71
CA TYR A 142 -5.94 -9.33 -17.41
C TYR A 142 -4.47 -9.53 -17.04
N TYR A 143 -4.06 -8.98 -15.89
CA TYR A 143 -2.68 -9.05 -15.37
C TYR A 143 -2.49 -10.17 -14.33
N GLY A 144 -3.58 -10.79 -13.87
CA GLY A 144 -3.55 -11.90 -12.92
C GLY A 144 -4.22 -11.59 -11.58
N LEU A 145 -4.15 -12.55 -10.66
CA LEU A 145 -4.57 -12.43 -9.27
C LEU A 145 -3.46 -11.77 -8.44
N TYR A 146 -3.78 -10.73 -7.69
CA TYR A 146 -2.86 -9.98 -6.82
C TYR A 146 -3.35 -10.05 -5.38
N ILE A 147 -2.47 -9.71 -4.44
CA ILE A 147 -2.89 -9.39 -3.07
C ILE A 147 -2.96 -7.86 -2.95
N SER A 148 -4.15 -7.35 -2.66
CA SER A 148 -4.36 -5.97 -2.23
C SER A 148 -4.03 -5.89 -0.74
N VAL A 149 -3.03 -5.07 -0.40
CA VAL A 149 -2.50 -4.91 0.96
C VAL A 149 -2.74 -3.47 1.40
N GLU A 150 -3.15 -3.31 2.65
CA GLU A 150 -3.26 -2.01 3.29
C GLU A 150 -1.91 -1.29 3.38
N HIS A 151 -1.90 0.00 3.02
CA HIS A 151 -0.71 0.81 3.20
C HIS A 151 -0.53 1.14 4.68
N ILE A 152 0.72 1.15 5.15
CA ILE A 152 1.04 1.61 6.50
C ILE A 152 1.47 3.07 6.38
N ASP A 153 0.60 3.97 6.82
CA ASP A 153 0.76 5.42 6.88
C ASP A 153 0.07 5.98 8.14
N ASP A 154 -0.09 7.29 8.21
CA ASP A 154 -0.80 8.00 9.28
C ASP A 154 -2.27 7.55 9.41
N THR A 155 -2.95 7.29 8.30
CA THR A 155 -4.32 6.74 8.29
C THR A 155 -4.35 5.34 8.93
N PHE A 156 -3.36 4.50 8.65
CA PHE A 156 -3.22 3.21 9.34
C PHE A 156 -3.02 3.35 10.85
N LEU A 157 -2.20 4.33 11.27
CA LEU A 157 -1.90 4.58 12.68
C LEU A 157 -3.12 5.10 13.44
N SER A 158 -3.78 6.15 12.92
CA SER A 158 -4.94 6.80 13.56
C SER A 158 -6.10 5.83 13.84
N LYS A 159 -6.23 4.79 13.01
CA LYS A 159 -7.26 3.74 13.18
C LYS A 159 -6.93 2.70 14.25
N ARG A 160 -5.65 2.52 14.59
CA ARG A 160 -5.18 1.37 15.40
C ARG A 160 -4.50 1.76 16.71
N PHE A 161 -4.07 3.00 16.85
CA PHE A 161 -3.40 3.50 18.04
C PHE A 161 -4.21 4.61 18.69
N GLN A 162 -4.26 4.63 20.03
CA GLN A 162 -4.91 5.71 20.77
C GLN A 162 -4.13 7.03 20.67
N ASP A 163 -2.83 6.92 20.45
CA ASP A 163 -1.89 8.00 20.22
C ASP A 163 -1.10 7.67 18.95
N ASP A 164 -1.39 8.41 17.88
CA ASP A 164 -0.79 8.28 16.57
C ASP A 164 0.29 9.34 16.31
N SER A 165 0.65 10.17 17.31
CA SER A 165 1.66 11.21 17.15
C SER A 165 3.10 10.68 17.16
N GLY A 166 3.29 9.36 17.27
CA GLY A 166 4.58 8.71 17.24
C GLY A 166 5.21 8.67 15.84
N ASN A 167 6.48 8.25 15.77
CA ASN A 167 7.20 8.12 14.51
C ASN A 167 6.94 6.77 13.84
N LEU A 168 6.51 6.82 12.59
CA LEU A 168 6.49 5.66 11.70
C LEU A 168 7.85 5.54 11.00
N TRP A 169 8.53 4.43 11.21
CA TRP A 169 9.80 4.14 10.54
C TRP A 169 9.64 2.97 9.58
N ARG A 170 10.11 3.15 8.35
CA ARG A 170 10.29 2.09 7.36
C ARG A 170 11.71 1.53 7.48
N CYS A 171 11.82 0.22 7.64
CA CYS A 171 13.10 -0.48 7.67
C CYS A 171 13.54 -0.86 6.25
N LEU A 172 14.64 -0.29 5.80
CA LEU A 172 15.36 -0.59 4.57
C LEU A 172 16.61 -1.43 4.90
N TRP A 173 17.12 -2.20 3.95
CA TRP A 173 18.32 -3.00 4.20
C TRP A 173 19.52 -2.06 4.53
N PRO A 174 20.29 -2.28 5.63
CA PRO A 174 20.28 -3.40 6.56
C PRO A 174 19.81 -2.97 7.97
N ALA A 175 18.55 -2.56 8.11
CA ALA A 175 17.91 -2.26 9.38
C ALA A 175 17.77 -3.52 10.24
N ASP A 176 18.80 -3.80 11.05
CA ASP A 176 18.97 -5.02 11.83
C ASP A 176 18.56 -4.88 13.30
N LEU A 177 18.10 -3.70 13.71
CA LEU A 177 17.75 -3.31 15.08
C LEU A 177 18.90 -3.47 16.09
N THR A 178 20.15 -3.57 15.62
CA THR A 178 21.32 -3.64 16.51
C THR A 178 21.50 -2.30 17.21
N TYR A 179 21.61 -2.32 18.56
CA TYR A 179 21.93 -1.12 19.34
C TYR A 179 23.35 -0.64 19.02
N ARG A 180 23.47 0.57 18.47
CA ARG A 180 24.76 1.19 18.07
C ARG A 180 25.20 2.33 18.98
N GLY A 181 24.28 2.81 19.81
CA GLY A 181 24.48 3.89 20.77
C GLY A 181 23.20 4.69 20.98
N PRO A 182 23.25 5.74 21.81
CA PRO A 182 22.12 6.61 22.09
C PRO A 182 21.93 7.74 21.06
N ASP A 183 22.91 7.98 20.17
CA ASP A 183 22.82 9.05 19.17
C ASP A 183 22.09 8.53 17.93
N PRO A 184 21.06 9.22 17.41
CA PRO A 184 20.44 8.87 16.13
C PRO A 184 21.46 8.72 14.99
N GLU A 185 22.53 9.51 14.99
CA GLU A 185 23.61 9.43 14.00
C GLU A 185 24.35 8.08 14.01
N ASP A 186 24.35 7.35 15.13
CA ASP A 186 24.93 6.00 15.22
C ASP A 186 24.19 4.99 14.32
N TYR A 187 22.96 5.33 13.91
CA TYR A 187 22.11 4.53 13.04
C TYR A 187 22.12 5.02 11.59
N HIS A 188 23.11 5.86 11.21
CA HIS A 188 23.28 6.41 9.86
C HIS A 188 24.40 5.76 9.00
N PRO A 189 24.52 4.42 8.86
CA PRO A 189 25.29 3.89 7.75
C PRO A 189 24.49 4.07 6.46
N TRP A 190 24.98 4.88 5.54
CA TRP A 190 24.38 5.02 4.21
C TRP A 190 24.59 3.74 3.41
N ILE A 191 23.50 3.23 2.82
CA ILE A 191 23.58 2.30 1.70
C ILE A 191 23.13 3.09 0.50
N ASP A 192 24.10 3.43 -0.35
CA ASP A 192 23.95 4.43 -1.40
C ASP A 192 23.51 5.79 -0.80
N ASP A 193 22.42 6.39 -1.30
CA ASP A 193 21.91 7.69 -0.84
C ASP A 193 20.83 7.58 0.27
N GLU A 194 20.48 6.36 0.71
CA GLU A 194 19.36 6.12 1.63
C GLU A 194 19.80 5.65 3.04
N ARG A 195 19.02 6.04 4.04
CA ARG A 195 19.18 5.57 5.43
C ARG A 195 18.44 4.24 5.63
N PRO A 196 19.00 3.29 6.39
CA PRO A 196 18.34 2.03 6.71
C PRO A 196 17.03 2.21 7.48
N TYR A 197 16.92 3.27 8.28
CA TYR A 197 15.70 3.65 8.97
C TYR A 197 15.18 4.95 8.35
N ASP A 198 14.07 4.83 7.64
CA ASP A 198 13.48 5.88 6.83
C ASP A 198 12.20 6.36 7.53
N LEU A 199 12.24 7.59 8.05
CA LEU A 199 11.10 8.21 8.73
C LEU A 199 9.97 8.43 7.72
N LYS A 200 8.73 8.21 8.13
CA LYS A 200 7.54 8.31 7.24
C LYS A 200 6.49 9.28 7.74
N THR A 201 6.56 9.66 9.02
CA THR A 201 5.67 10.64 9.66
C THR A 201 6.51 11.59 10.50
N ASN A 202 5.99 12.79 10.81
CA ASN A 202 6.68 13.80 11.62
C ASN A 202 8.05 14.21 11.04
N GLU A 203 8.12 14.43 9.72
CA GLU A 203 9.35 14.87 9.04
C GLU A 203 9.65 16.38 9.23
N ASP A 204 8.77 17.11 9.96
CA ASP A 204 8.81 18.56 10.23
C ASP A 204 9.35 18.92 11.63
#